data_AF-A0A1J4KNF2-F1
#
_entry.id   AF-A0A1J4KNF2-F1
#
_cell.length_a   1.000
_cell.length_b   1.000
_cell.length_c   1.000
_cell.angle_alpha   90.00
_cell.angle_beta   90.00
_cell.angle_gamma   90.00
#
_symmetry.space_group_name_H-M   'P 1'
#
loop_
_entity.id
_entity.type
_entity.pdbx_description
1 polymer ?
#
loop_
_entity_poly.entity_id
_entity_poly.type
_entity_poly.pdbx_seq_one_letter_code
_entity_poly.pdbx_strand_id
1 'polypeptide(L)'
;MLAFMASNFCMNINVYFFHSSFLVSFFISCFILHFLFLSSFLVSFFISCFFLHFLFLSSFLVSFFISCFILHFLFHSSFLVSFFISCFILHFLFHSSFLVSFFISCFFLHFLFLSLLIFLRI
;
A
#
# COMPACT_ATOMS: atom_id res chain seq x y z
N MET A 1 -8.01 -1.06 18.70
CA MET A 1 -8.76 -2.10 17.98
C MET A 1 -7.76 -2.91 17.15
N LEU A 2 -7.54 -4.18 17.49
CA LEU A 2 -6.76 -5.15 16.70
C LEU A 2 -7.70 -5.72 15.62
N ALA A 3 -7.40 -5.56 14.34
CA ALA A 3 -8.25 -6.07 13.27
C ALA A 3 -7.51 -7.19 12.52
N PHE A 4 -7.87 -8.43 12.84
CA PHE A 4 -7.58 -9.60 12.04
C PHE A 4 -8.83 -9.89 11.18
N MET A 5 -8.78 -9.55 9.89
CA MET A 5 -9.83 -9.89 8.93
C MET A 5 -9.27 -10.88 7.91
N ALA A 6 -9.68 -12.14 8.06
CA ALA A 6 -9.49 -13.16 7.04
C ALA A 6 -10.81 -13.34 6.26
N SER A 7 -10.70 -13.34 4.92
CA SER A 7 -11.74 -13.59 3.90
C SER A 7 -12.72 -12.40 3.64
N ASN A 8 -13.19 -12.10 2.42
CA ASN A 8 -13.60 -12.97 1.32
C ASN A 8 -13.53 -12.32 -0.09
N PHE A 9 -13.59 -13.24 -1.06
CA PHE A 9 -13.55 -13.12 -2.52
C PHE A 9 -14.73 -12.32 -3.13
N CYS A 10 -14.41 -11.38 -4.03
CA CYS A 10 -15.20 -10.73 -5.11
C CYS A 10 -16.69 -10.35 -4.87
N MET A 11 -17.12 -9.10 -5.08
CA MET A 11 -17.52 -8.54 -6.39
C MET A 11 -17.48 -7.00 -6.38
N ASN A 12 -17.08 -6.38 -7.50
CA ASN A 12 -17.15 -4.94 -7.80
C ASN A 12 -16.05 -4.04 -7.22
N ILE A 13 -16.39 -3.21 -6.23
CA ILE A 13 -15.63 -2.06 -5.74
C ILE A 13 -15.68 -2.11 -4.22
N ASN A 14 -14.54 -2.27 -3.57
CA ASN A 14 -14.45 -2.27 -2.11
C ASN A 14 -13.74 -1.01 -1.63
N VAL A 15 -14.37 -0.28 -0.69
CA VAL A 15 -13.78 0.89 -0.03
C VAL A 15 -13.69 0.61 1.46
N TYR A 16 -12.48 0.67 2.00
CA TYR A 16 -12.23 0.47 3.43
C TYR A 16 -11.62 1.73 4.05
N PHE A 17 -12.15 2.11 5.22
CA PHE A 17 -11.70 3.27 5.98
C PHE A 17 -11.28 2.85 7.40
N PHE A 18 -10.03 3.18 7.77
CA PHE A 18 -9.50 2.91 9.10
C PHE A 18 -8.96 4.19 9.74
N HIS A 19 -9.51 4.51 10.91
CA HIS A 19 -9.13 5.71 11.66
C HIS A 19 -7.86 5.48 12.51
N SER A 20 -7.86 4.42 13.33
CA SER A 20 -6.69 4.04 14.14
C SER A 20 -6.61 2.52 14.28
N SER A 21 -5.49 1.96 13.84
CA SER A 21 -5.30 0.51 13.82
C SER A 21 -3.89 0.11 14.23
N PHE A 22 -3.79 -0.80 15.20
CA PHE A 22 -2.50 -1.18 15.77
C PHE A 22 -1.83 -2.31 14.99
N LEU A 23 -2.57 -3.38 14.73
CA LEU A 23 -2.12 -4.56 13.98
C LEU A 23 -3.21 -4.96 13.00
N VAL A 24 -2.84 -4.99 11.73
CA VAL A 24 -3.80 -5.23 10.65
C VAL A 24 -3.17 -6.13 9.59
N SER A 25 -3.87 -7.21 9.26
CA SER A 25 -3.52 -8.14 8.19
C SER A 25 -4.72 -8.35 7.28
N PHE A 26 -4.50 -8.23 5.98
CA PHE A 26 -5.55 -8.46 4.97
C PHE A 26 -5.08 -9.39 3.86
N PHE A 27 -6.01 -10.25 3.43
CA PHE A 27 -5.91 -11.05 2.22
C PHE A 27 -7.14 -10.80 1.35
N ILE A 28 -6.98 -10.11 0.22
CA ILE A 28 -8.12 -9.62 -0.58
C ILE A 28 -7.89 -9.87 -2.08
N SER A 29 -8.94 -10.33 -2.76
CA SER A 29 -9.02 -10.44 -4.21
C SER A 29 -10.28 -9.77 -4.77
N CYS A 30 -10.11 -8.79 -5.66
CA CYS A 30 -11.24 -7.99 -6.19
C CYS A 30 -10.89 -7.22 -7.47
N PHE A 31 -11.88 -6.59 -8.13
CA PHE A 31 -11.63 -5.83 -9.35
C PHE A 31 -11.09 -4.42 -9.05
N ILE A 32 -11.81 -3.64 -8.26
CA ILE A 32 -11.39 -2.31 -7.80
C ILE A 32 -11.33 -2.28 -6.28
N LEU A 33 -10.25 -1.72 -5.75
CA LEU A 33 -10.06 -1.58 -4.32
C LEU A 33 -9.55 -0.19 -3.94
N HIS A 34 -10.16 0.39 -2.91
CA HIS A 34 -9.73 1.64 -2.30
C HIS A 34 -9.50 1.45 -0.79
N PHE A 35 -8.31 1.79 -0.33
CA PHE A 35 -7.98 1.83 1.09
C PHE A 35 -7.61 3.24 1.52
N LEU A 36 -8.16 3.66 2.66
CA LEU A 36 -7.78 4.88 3.35
C LEU A 36 -7.43 4.58 4.80
N PHE A 37 -6.19 4.87 5.17
CA PHE A 37 -5.67 4.74 6.53
C PHE A 37 -5.16 6.08 7.06
N LEU A 38 -5.73 6.50 8.19
CA LEU A 38 -5.30 7.72 8.87
C LEU A 38 -4.07 7.49 9.75
N SER A 39 -4.13 6.49 10.63
CA SER A 39 -3.04 6.13 11.53
C SER A 39 -2.90 4.62 11.70
N SER A 40 -1.69 4.11 11.45
CA SER A 40 -1.41 2.68 11.48
C SER A 40 -0.01 2.37 12.03
N PHE A 41 0.11 1.33 12.85
CA PHE A 41 1.40 0.99 13.47
C PHE A 41 2.10 -0.15 12.73
N LEU A 42 1.45 -1.31 12.60
CA LEU A 42 1.96 -2.47 11.87
C LEU A 42 0.90 -2.98 10.90
N VAL A 43 1.21 -2.92 9.60
CA VAL A 43 0.26 -3.38 8.59
C VAL A 43 0.92 -4.29 7.55
N SER A 44 0.29 -5.43 7.30
CA SER A 44 0.65 -6.37 6.24
C SER A 44 -0.52 -6.59 5.29
N PHE A 45 -0.25 -6.42 3.99
CA PHE A 45 -1.25 -6.62 2.94
C PHE A 45 -0.80 -7.66 1.94
N PHE A 46 -1.70 -8.59 1.63
CA PHE A 46 -1.62 -9.44 0.45
C PHE A 46 -2.84 -9.17 -0.43
N ILE A 47 -2.63 -8.50 -1.56
CA ILE A 47 -3.73 -8.02 -2.40
C ILE A 47 -3.51 -8.42 -3.86
N SER A 48 -4.55 -8.99 -4.47
CA SER A 48 -4.63 -9.19 -5.91
C SER A 48 -5.85 -8.47 -6.51
N CYS A 49 -5.63 -7.51 -7.40
CA CYS A 49 -6.74 -6.76 -7.99
C CYS A 49 -6.45 -6.14 -9.35
N PHE A 50 -7.47 -5.69 -10.08
CA PHE A 50 -7.25 -5.01 -11.37
C PHE A 50 -6.82 -3.55 -11.14
N PHE A 51 -7.57 -2.81 -10.33
CA PHE A 51 -7.25 -1.45 -9.90
C PHE A 51 -7.10 -1.38 -8.38
N LEU A 52 -5.99 -0.78 -7.93
CA LEU A 52 -5.74 -0.50 -6.52
C LEU A 52 -5.48 0.99 -6.32
N HIS A 53 -6.24 1.62 -5.41
CA HIS A 53 -5.92 2.93 -4.87
C HIS A 53 -5.66 2.82 -3.36
N PHE A 54 -4.52 3.35 -2.94
CA PHE A 54 -4.13 3.34 -1.55
C PHE A 54 -3.72 4.73 -1.08
N LEU A 55 -4.29 5.16 0.04
CA LEU A 55 -3.94 6.39 0.71
C LEU A 55 -3.58 6.11 2.17
N PHE A 56 -2.35 6.47 2.53
CA PHE A 56 -1.85 6.41 3.89
C PHE A 56 -1.36 7.78 4.37
N LEU A 57 -1.93 8.23 5.49
CA LEU A 57 -1.53 9.49 6.10
C LEU A 57 -0.34 9.32 7.05
N SER A 58 -0.41 8.35 7.96
CA SER A 58 0.67 8.05 8.90
C SER A 58 0.82 6.55 9.16
N SER A 59 2.05 6.05 9.01
CA SER A 59 2.36 4.62 9.20
C SER A 59 3.76 4.39 9.75
N PHE A 60 3.90 3.44 10.69
CA PHE A 60 5.20 3.16 11.31
C PHE A 60 5.96 2.03 10.60
N LEU A 61 5.34 0.86 10.44
CA LEU A 61 5.91 -0.31 9.77
C LEU A 61 4.88 -0.90 8.81
N VAL A 62 5.19 -0.91 7.51
CA VAL A 62 4.27 -1.45 6.52
C VAL A 62 4.97 -2.39 5.54
N SER A 63 4.37 -3.56 5.33
CA SER A 63 4.77 -4.53 4.31
C SER A 63 3.62 -4.76 3.33
N PHE A 64 3.91 -4.62 2.05
CA PHE A 64 2.94 -4.86 0.98
C PHE A 64 3.42 -5.94 0.04
N PHE A 65 2.53 -6.90 -0.23
CA PHE A 65 2.64 -7.82 -1.35
C PHE A 65 1.43 -7.60 -2.27
N ILE A 66 1.66 -6.97 -3.41
CA ILE A 66 0.58 -6.53 -4.31
C ILE A 66 0.81 -7.04 -5.73
N SER A 67 -0.23 -7.64 -6.31
CA SER A 67 -0.31 -7.95 -7.73
C SER A 67 -1.52 -7.25 -8.36
N CYS A 68 -1.29 -6.34 -9.32
CA CYS A 68 -2.39 -5.63 -9.95
C CYS A 68 -2.12 -5.12 -11.37
N PHE A 69 -3.16 -4.70 -12.10
CA PHE A 69 -2.95 -4.08 -13.42
C PHE A 69 -2.52 -2.62 -13.26
N ILE A 70 -3.27 -1.83 -12.49
CA ILE A 70 -2.98 -0.42 -12.20
C ILE A 70 -2.95 -0.19 -10.70
N LEU A 71 -1.85 0.41 -10.23
CA LEU A 71 -1.62 0.76 -8.84
C LEU A 71 -1.43 2.28 -8.70
N HIS A 72 -2.26 2.92 -7.89
CA HIS A 72 -2.04 4.29 -7.42
C HIS A 72 -1.86 4.32 -5.92
N PHE A 73 -0.81 4.99 -5.49
CA PHE A 73 -0.38 4.86 -4.12
C PHE A 73 0.21 6.17 -3.58
N LEU A 74 -0.34 6.63 -2.47
CA LEU A 74 -0.01 7.91 -1.85
C LEU A 74 0.33 7.72 -0.38
N PHE A 75 1.54 8.11 -0.01
CA PHE A 75 2.03 8.13 1.37
C PHE A 75 2.41 9.54 1.81
N HIS A 76 1.85 9.99 2.93
CA HIS A 76 2.20 11.28 3.49
C HIS A 76 3.36 11.19 4.49
N SER A 77 3.30 10.29 5.48
CA SER A 77 4.38 10.09 6.46
C SER A 77 4.59 8.61 6.80
N SER A 78 5.81 8.11 6.59
CA SER A 78 6.15 6.70 6.84
C SER A 78 7.58 6.50 7.36
N PHE A 79 7.75 5.62 8.36
CA PHE A 79 9.07 5.39 8.99
C PHE A 79 9.85 4.23 8.33
N LEU A 80 9.25 3.04 8.25
CA LEU A 80 9.83 1.84 7.61
C LEU A 80 8.81 1.18 6.67
N VAL A 81 9.12 1.13 5.38
CA VAL A 81 8.23 0.51 4.40
C VAL A 81 8.95 -0.45 3.47
N SER A 82 8.41 -1.65 3.31
CA SER A 82 8.84 -2.63 2.33
C SER A 82 7.72 -2.95 1.34
N PHE A 83 8.06 -2.87 0.06
CA PHE A 83 7.12 -3.16 -1.03
C PHE A 83 7.62 -4.29 -1.89
N PHE A 84 6.76 -5.28 -2.11
CA PHE A 84 6.88 -6.24 -3.18
C PHE A 84 5.69 -6.05 -4.13
N ILE A 85 5.94 -5.47 -5.30
CA ILE A 85 4.89 -5.07 -6.23
C ILE A 85 5.13 -5.67 -7.60
N SER A 86 4.09 -6.27 -8.16
CA SER A 86 4.01 -6.71 -9.55
C SER A 86 2.81 -6.06 -10.21
N CYS A 87 3.03 -5.13 -11.16
CA CYS A 87 1.92 -4.49 -11.85
C CYS A 87 2.24 -3.95 -13.24
N PHE A 88 1.22 -3.71 -14.07
CA PHE A 88 1.44 -3.15 -15.41
C PHE A 88 1.78 -1.65 -15.34
N ILE A 89 1.00 -0.87 -14.59
CA ILE A 89 1.21 0.56 -14.37
C ILE A 89 1.28 0.86 -12.87
N LEU A 90 2.32 1.56 -12.45
CA LEU A 90 2.53 2.01 -11.09
C LEU A 90 2.67 3.53 -11.02
N HIS A 91 1.81 4.17 -10.22
CA HIS A 91 1.96 5.57 -9.83
C HIS A 91 2.12 5.68 -8.33
N PHE A 92 3.19 6.33 -7.91
CA PHE A 92 3.58 6.39 -6.52
C PHE A 92 4.00 7.79 -6.11
N LEU A 93 3.40 8.29 -5.03
CA LEU A 93 3.72 9.59 -4.43
C LEU A 93 4.09 9.46 -2.96
N PHE A 94 5.25 9.98 -2.59
CA PHE A 94 5.76 10.04 -1.22
C PHE A 94 6.03 11.48 -0.79
N HIS A 95 5.45 11.90 0.32
CA HIS A 95 5.70 13.23 0.87
C HIS A 95 6.85 13.25 1.88
N SER A 96 6.88 12.32 2.85
CA SER A 96 7.96 12.19 3.83
C SER A 96 8.20 10.73 4.24
N SER A 97 9.45 10.26 4.07
CA SER A 97 9.83 8.87 4.38
C SER A 97 11.27 8.76 4.88
N PHE A 98 11.53 7.84 5.82
CA PHE A 98 12.85 7.65 6.46
C PHE A 98 13.64 6.43 5.93
N LEU A 99 12.99 5.28 5.74
CA LEU A 99 13.63 4.07 5.19
C LEU A 99 12.64 3.29 4.33
N VAL A 100 12.92 3.18 3.03
CA VAL A 100 12.04 2.49 2.07
C VAL A 100 12.82 1.52 1.21
N SER A 101 12.37 0.27 1.15
CA SER A 101 12.88 -0.76 0.24
C SER A 101 11.80 -1.18 -0.76
N PHE A 102 12.18 -1.33 -2.02
CA PHE A 102 11.26 -1.64 -3.09
C PHE A 102 11.77 -2.84 -3.88
N PHE A 103 10.90 -3.81 -4.12
CA PHE A 103 11.11 -4.83 -5.15
C PHE A 103 9.93 -4.73 -6.12
N ILE A 104 10.20 -4.15 -7.29
CA ILE A 104 9.14 -3.75 -8.22
C ILE A 104 9.38 -4.40 -9.58
N SER A 105 8.36 -5.05 -10.09
CA SER A 105 8.29 -5.56 -11.45
C SER A 105 7.13 -4.88 -12.18
N CYS A 106 7.43 -3.89 -13.03
CA CYS A 106 6.42 -3.13 -13.77
C CYS A 106 6.78 -2.82 -15.21
N PHE A 107 5.75 -2.60 -16.03
CA PHE A 107 5.93 -2.14 -17.42
C PHE A 107 6.02 -0.61 -17.51
N PHE A 108 5.17 0.12 -16.78
CA PHE A 108 5.23 1.57 -16.64
C PHE A 108 5.27 1.99 -15.17
N LEU A 109 6.12 2.97 -14.87
CA LEU A 109 6.41 3.39 -13.51
C LEU A 109 6.62 4.90 -13.41
N HIS A 110 5.94 5.54 -12.46
CA HIS A 110 6.08 6.95 -12.14
C HIS A 110 6.23 7.15 -10.62
N PHE A 111 7.29 7.85 -10.22
CA PHE A 111 7.58 8.20 -8.83
C PHE A 111 7.66 9.72 -8.65
N LEU A 112 7.06 10.21 -7.57
CA LEU A 112 7.25 11.58 -7.09
C LEU A 112 7.59 11.56 -5.59
N PHE A 113 8.67 12.25 -5.23
CA PHE A 113 9.13 12.40 -3.85
C PHE A 113 9.27 13.87 -3.47
N LEU A 114 8.71 14.28 -2.32
CA LEU A 114 8.73 15.68 -1.88
C LEU A 114 9.78 15.99 -0.79
N SER A 115 10.08 15.06 0.12
CA SER A 115 11.12 15.19 1.15
C SER A 115 11.67 13.83 1.57
N LEU A 116 13.01 13.65 1.66
CA LEU A 116 13.58 12.31 1.48
C LEU A 116 15.00 12.11 2.06
N LEU A 117 15.13 11.20 3.04
CA LEU A 117 16.32 10.38 3.29
C LEU A 117 15.94 8.97 2.84
N ILE A 118 16.47 8.49 1.72
CA ILE A 118 16.13 7.16 1.19
C ILE A 118 17.39 6.34 0.98
N PHE A 119 17.30 5.08 1.40
CA PHE A 119 18.21 4.03 0.99
C PHE A 119 17.49 3.17 -0.04
N LEU A 120 17.54 3.59 -1.30
CA LEU A 120 16.84 2.90 -2.39
C LEU A 120 17.61 1.64 -2.77
N ARG A 121 17.04 0.46 -2.52
CA ARG A 121 17.44 -0.78 -3.19
C ARG A 121 16.24 -1.22 -4.01
N ILE A 122 16.35 -1.04 -5.33
CA ILE A 122 15.43 -1.58 -6.35
C ILE A 122 15.89 -2.99 -6.70
#